data_AF-A0AA36Y6X3-F1
#
_entry.id   AF-A0AA36Y6X3-F1
#
_cell.length_a   1.000
_cell.length_b   1.000
_cell.length_c   1.000
_cell.angle_alpha   90.00
_cell.angle_beta   90.00
_cell.angle_gamma   90.00
#
_symmetry.space_group_name_H-M   'P 1'
#
loop_
_entity.id
_entity.type
_entity.pdbx_description
1 polymer ?
#
loop_
_entity_poly.entity_id
_entity_poly.type
_entity_poly.pdbx_seq_one_letter_code
_entity_poly.pdbx_strand_id
1 'polypeptide(L)'
;AAESSEATQQTESTAANGEAAHEKSRFERDAEEAAARAREAAEKAAEEARRASEDTAKYAKEKAEQAGQEANRAADSTARAARETAEEAARQGEALKQHWTPGNMERLAALAPLAAFAAVVLGYVLYFLRGIAYSVFANILPLYGVAYGLSGLFGIVFWVSKLLFCLLSLAGVVASVQLYGRKEKQTTGMAVCLGANVLALIILLLRLSGRGNLFFTLLSIALAFFALDALSRVFLRGTGIESDIQPNEDFAAFKSFAENPREKTEQFAAEMKPKRTETTAVSREIPDPSKSVFDGSGLEYFVINLFGALLCMVTLGLAGPWVICYAVGWERRHSVYSGRRLVFNGTGMQLFGKWIIWFLLTIVTCGLYGFVMGLKLEQWILSHTAFADEVSDPNNSDVFPNSGFDGNMFEWIGYNLVTALVGTLTCGIAVPWVVCSFNKWYAPNARISGKRLRFDGSGAELFGQYIVVLLLSIVTCGLYAPWGFVKLRRWYVSHVRIADAV
;
A
#
# COMPACT_ATOMS: atom_id res chain seq x y z
N ALA A 1 31.54 -133.16 -41.74
CA ALA A 1 30.32 -132.59 -41.15
C ALA A 1 30.66 -131.25 -40.52
N ALA A 2 30.61 -130.18 -41.29
CA ALA A 2 30.76 -128.80 -40.82
C ALA A 2 30.28 -127.87 -41.94
N GLU A 3 28.97 -127.82 -42.18
CA GLU A 3 28.42 -126.90 -43.20
C GLU A 3 26.98 -126.44 -42.92
N SER A 4 26.45 -126.65 -41.71
CA SER A 4 25.05 -126.30 -41.38
C SER A 4 24.89 -125.38 -40.18
N SER A 5 25.89 -124.53 -39.86
CA SER A 5 25.84 -123.61 -38.71
C SER A 5 25.95 -122.12 -39.06
N GLU A 6 26.31 -121.73 -40.28
CA GLU A 6 26.60 -120.31 -40.59
C GLU A 6 25.42 -119.55 -41.21
N ALA A 7 24.36 -120.22 -41.66
CA ALA A 7 23.25 -119.57 -42.36
C ALA A 7 22.21 -118.90 -41.45
N THR A 8 22.23 -119.16 -40.13
CA THR A 8 21.20 -118.62 -39.20
C THR A 8 21.66 -117.34 -38.48
N GLN A 9 22.95 -117.01 -38.48
CA GLN A 9 23.48 -115.81 -37.79
C GLN A 9 23.55 -114.55 -38.67
N GLN A 10 23.36 -114.66 -39.99
CA GLN A 10 23.41 -113.50 -40.90
C GLN A 10 22.07 -112.78 -41.09
N THR A 11 20.94 -113.39 -40.74
CA THR A 11 19.61 -112.83 -41.04
C THR A 11 19.07 -111.88 -39.95
N GLU A 12 19.55 -111.99 -38.70
CA GLU A 12 19.13 -111.09 -37.60
C GLU A 12 19.92 -109.77 -37.54
N SER A 13 21.18 -109.73 -38.03
CA SER A 13 22.01 -108.52 -37.97
C SER A 13 21.70 -107.49 -39.07
N THR A 14 21.11 -107.92 -40.18
CA THR A 14 20.79 -107.03 -41.31
C THR A 14 19.48 -106.27 -41.10
N ALA A 15 18.54 -106.82 -40.33
CA ALA A 15 17.28 -106.15 -39.98
C ALA A 15 17.49 -105.02 -38.96
N ALA A 16 18.33 -105.23 -37.93
CA ALA A 16 18.62 -104.23 -36.90
C ALA A 16 19.42 -103.01 -37.43
N ASN A 17 20.27 -103.20 -38.44
CA ASN A 17 21.06 -102.11 -39.04
C ASN A 17 20.25 -101.21 -39.99
N GLY A 18 19.17 -101.73 -40.60
CA GLY A 18 18.29 -100.95 -41.49
C GLY A 18 17.35 -100.00 -40.72
N GLU A 19 16.83 -100.45 -39.59
CA GLU A 19 15.96 -99.65 -38.71
C GLU A 19 16.72 -98.49 -38.03
N ALA A 20 17.94 -98.74 -37.54
CA ALA A 20 18.78 -97.73 -36.91
C ALA A 20 19.23 -96.62 -37.90
N ALA A 21 19.47 -96.96 -39.16
CA ALA A 21 19.83 -95.98 -40.20
C ALA A 21 18.63 -95.11 -40.62
N HIS A 22 17.43 -95.70 -40.69
CA HIS A 22 16.21 -94.98 -41.03
C HIS A 22 15.75 -94.03 -39.90
N GLU A 23 15.82 -94.45 -38.63
CA GLU A 23 15.56 -93.59 -37.48
C GLU A 23 16.54 -92.41 -37.40
N LYS A 24 17.84 -92.65 -37.60
CA LYS A 24 18.85 -91.58 -37.60
C LYS A 24 18.54 -90.51 -38.66
N SER A 25 18.13 -90.92 -39.86
CA SER A 25 17.77 -89.99 -40.94
C SER A 25 16.47 -89.20 -40.68
N ARG A 26 15.55 -89.73 -39.86
CA ARG A 26 14.34 -89.05 -39.42
C ARG A 26 14.67 -88.04 -38.32
N PHE A 27 15.50 -88.42 -37.35
CA PHE A 27 15.99 -87.52 -36.30
C PHE A 27 16.78 -86.34 -36.85
N GLU A 28 17.62 -86.55 -37.86
CA GLU A 28 18.37 -85.47 -38.52
C GLU A 28 17.42 -84.48 -39.24
N ARG A 29 16.38 -84.98 -39.92
CA ARG A 29 15.35 -84.15 -40.56
C ARG A 29 14.50 -83.36 -39.55
N ASP A 30 14.06 -84.02 -38.48
CA ASP A 30 13.28 -83.38 -37.41
C ASP A 30 14.13 -82.32 -36.67
N ALA A 31 15.43 -82.56 -36.50
CA ALA A 31 16.37 -81.60 -35.94
C ALA A 31 16.60 -80.38 -36.87
N GLU A 32 16.70 -80.60 -38.18
CA GLU A 32 16.80 -79.52 -39.18
C GLU A 32 15.52 -78.68 -39.24
N GLU A 33 14.34 -79.31 -39.23
CA GLU A 33 13.06 -78.59 -39.18
C GLU A 33 12.87 -77.82 -37.87
N ALA A 34 13.26 -78.39 -36.74
CA ALA A 34 13.23 -77.69 -35.45
C ALA A 34 14.20 -76.50 -35.44
N ALA A 35 15.39 -76.64 -36.03
CA ALA A 35 16.34 -75.55 -36.20
C ALA A 35 15.83 -74.47 -37.14
N ALA A 36 15.14 -74.83 -38.23
CA ALA A 36 14.53 -73.88 -39.15
C ALA A 36 13.40 -73.07 -38.48
N ARG A 37 12.51 -73.74 -37.74
CA ARG A 37 11.44 -73.07 -36.97
C ARG A 37 12.00 -72.16 -35.88
N ALA A 38 13.08 -72.58 -35.20
CA ALA A 38 13.75 -71.75 -34.21
C ALA A 38 14.38 -70.48 -34.82
N ARG A 39 14.95 -70.58 -36.03
CA ARG A 39 15.48 -69.42 -36.77
C ARG A 39 14.36 -68.46 -37.20
N GLU A 40 13.27 -68.97 -37.74
CA GLU A 40 12.12 -68.13 -38.15
C GLU A 40 11.48 -67.42 -36.95
N ALA A 41 11.35 -68.12 -35.80
CA ALA A 41 10.86 -67.52 -34.57
C ALA A 41 11.80 -66.43 -34.03
N ALA A 42 13.12 -66.65 -34.13
CA ALA A 42 14.12 -65.66 -33.74
C ALA A 42 14.10 -64.42 -34.64
N GLU A 43 13.91 -64.59 -35.95
CA GLU A 43 13.78 -63.48 -36.91
C GLU A 43 12.52 -62.64 -36.65
N LYS A 44 11.37 -63.28 -36.40
CA LYS A 44 10.13 -62.56 -36.04
C LYS A 44 10.27 -61.79 -34.73
N ALA A 45 10.88 -62.40 -33.71
CA ALA A 45 11.14 -61.72 -32.44
C ALA A 45 12.10 -60.53 -32.61
N ALA A 46 13.12 -60.66 -33.47
CA ALA A 46 14.04 -59.56 -33.78
C ALA A 46 13.35 -58.42 -34.54
N GLU A 47 12.47 -58.74 -35.49
CA GLU A 47 11.68 -57.76 -36.24
C GLU A 47 10.70 -57.00 -35.33
N GLU A 48 9.99 -57.70 -34.44
CA GLU A 48 9.09 -57.10 -33.45
C GLU A 48 9.84 -56.19 -32.47
N ALA A 49 11.00 -56.64 -31.97
CA ALA A 49 11.86 -55.83 -31.12
C ALA A 49 12.34 -54.56 -31.85
N ARG A 50 12.66 -54.66 -33.14
CA ARG A 50 13.05 -53.51 -33.96
C ARG A 50 11.91 -52.51 -34.12
N ARG A 51 10.70 -52.98 -34.46
CA ARG A 51 9.51 -52.11 -34.59
C ARG A 51 9.15 -51.41 -33.29
N ALA A 52 9.15 -52.14 -32.17
CA ALA A 52 8.91 -51.55 -30.84
C ALA A 52 9.94 -50.48 -30.49
N SER A 53 11.21 -50.68 -30.87
CA SER A 53 12.27 -49.69 -30.68
C SER A 53 12.07 -48.43 -31.55
N GLU A 54 11.63 -48.59 -32.80
CA GLU A 54 11.37 -47.48 -33.73
C GLU A 54 10.18 -46.63 -33.26
N ASP A 55 9.11 -47.27 -32.78
CA ASP A 55 7.92 -46.56 -32.28
C ASP A 55 8.21 -45.82 -30.97
N THR A 56 9.01 -46.43 -30.08
CA THR A 56 9.47 -45.78 -28.85
C THR A 56 10.34 -44.56 -29.16
N ALA A 57 11.23 -44.66 -30.15
CA ALA A 57 12.08 -43.56 -30.58
C ALA A 57 11.27 -42.41 -31.21
N LYS A 58 10.25 -42.71 -32.02
CA LYS A 58 9.34 -41.70 -32.59
C LYS A 58 8.54 -40.99 -31.50
N TYR A 59 7.95 -41.74 -30.58
CA TYR A 59 7.20 -41.17 -29.46
C TYR A 59 8.08 -40.28 -28.56
N ALA A 60 9.30 -40.72 -28.26
CA ALA A 60 10.25 -39.92 -27.49
C ALA A 60 10.62 -38.61 -28.22
N LYS A 61 10.80 -38.65 -29.54
CA LYS A 61 11.10 -37.48 -30.36
C LYS A 61 9.92 -36.49 -30.38
N GLU A 62 8.71 -36.97 -30.60
CA GLU A 62 7.50 -36.13 -30.64
C GLU A 62 7.26 -35.45 -29.28
N LYS A 63 7.44 -36.19 -28.18
CA LYS A 63 7.33 -35.63 -26.83
C LYS A 63 8.41 -34.60 -26.52
N ALA A 64 9.64 -34.80 -27.01
CA ALA A 64 10.72 -33.83 -26.89
C ALA A 64 10.45 -32.55 -27.71
N GLU A 65 9.87 -32.67 -28.91
CA GLU A 65 9.46 -31.53 -29.72
C GLU A 65 8.31 -30.75 -29.08
N GLN A 66 7.30 -31.44 -28.53
CA GLN A 66 6.20 -30.81 -27.79
C GLN A 66 6.71 -30.06 -26.55
N ALA A 67 7.57 -30.69 -25.74
CA ALA A 67 8.18 -30.06 -24.58
C ALA A 67 9.03 -28.83 -24.97
N GLY A 68 9.77 -28.91 -26.09
CA GLY A 68 10.52 -27.79 -26.64
C GLY A 68 9.62 -26.63 -27.08
N GLN A 69 8.49 -26.92 -27.73
CA GLN A 69 7.52 -25.91 -28.14
C GLN A 69 6.82 -25.25 -26.95
N GLU A 70 6.45 -26.00 -25.92
CA GLU A 70 5.86 -25.46 -24.69
C GLU A 70 6.85 -24.59 -23.92
N ALA A 71 8.11 -25.03 -23.80
CA ALA A 71 9.17 -24.23 -23.20
C ALA A 71 9.40 -22.92 -23.95
N ASN A 72 9.40 -22.94 -25.29
CA ASN A 72 9.51 -21.73 -26.11
C ASN A 72 8.30 -20.80 -25.93
N ARG A 73 7.07 -21.33 -25.89
CA ARG A 73 5.86 -20.52 -25.65
C ARG A 73 5.88 -19.87 -24.26
N ALA A 74 6.33 -20.60 -23.23
CA ALA A 74 6.48 -20.08 -21.88
C ALA A 74 7.57 -19.01 -21.78
N ALA A 75 8.69 -19.20 -22.48
CA ALA A 75 9.75 -18.21 -22.58
C ALA A 75 9.25 -16.92 -23.27
N ASP A 76 8.52 -17.06 -24.38
CA ASP A 76 7.94 -15.93 -25.12
C ASP A 76 6.87 -15.17 -24.33
N SER A 77 6.03 -15.88 -23.56
CA SER A 77 5.03 -15.23 -22.70
C SER A 77 5.68 -14.47 -21.55
N THR A 78 6.75 -15.04 -20.97
CA THR A 78 7.53 -14.40 -19.90
C THR A 78 8.28 -13.17 -20.42
N ALA A 79 8.86 -13.28 -21.62
CA ALA A 79 9.52 -12.15 -22.29
C ALA A 79 8.54 -11.01 -22.62
N ARG A 80 7.31 -11.34 -23.03
CA ARG A 80 6.24 -10.34 -23.24
C ARG A 80 5.82 -9.65 -21.95
N ALA A 81 5.54 -10.41 -20.89
CA ALA A 81 5.19 -9.85 -19.58
C ALA A 81 6.32 -8.97 -18.99
N ALA A 82 7.57 -9.36 -19.20
CA ALA A 82 8.73 -8.55 -18.81
C ALA A 82 8.83 -7.25 -19.63
N ARG A 83 8.52 -7.28 -20.94
CA ARG A 83 8.47 -6.08 -21.79
C ARG A 83 7.32 -5.14 -21.39
N GLU A 84 6.13 -5.67 -21.15
CA GLU A 84 4.98 -4.87 -20.70
C GLU A 84 5.27 -4.19 -19.35
N THR A 85 5.82 -4.93 -18.38
CA THR A 85 6.25 -4.36 -17.09
C THR A 85 7.33 -3.28 -17.27
N ALA A 86 8.29 -3.50 -18.18
CA ALA A 86 9.33 -2.53 -18.48
C ALA A 86 8.77 -1.26 -19.16
N GLU A 87 7.81 -1.40 -20.06
CA GLU A 87 7.11 -0.28 -20.69
C GLU A 87 6.23 0.49 -19.70
N GLU A 88 5.52 -0.18 -18.79
CA GLU A 88 4.76 0.46 -17.72
C GLU A 88 5.67 1.22 -16.75
N ALA A 89 6.80 0.63 -16.36
CA ALA A 89 7.82 1.30 -15.55
C ALA A 89 8.42 2.51 -16.30
N ALA A 90 8.60 2.43 -17.63
CA ALA A 90 9.05 3.54 -18.45
C ALA A 90 8.00 4.67 -18.51
N ARG A 91 6.71 4.36 -18.70
CA ARG A 91 5.61 5.34 -18.68
C ARG A 91 5.46 6.00 -17.32
N GLN A 92 5.56 5.25 -16.23
CA GLN A 92 5.60 5.80 -14.87
C GLN A 92 6.84 6.69 -14.67
N GLY A 93 7.99 6.29 -15.20
CA GLY A 93 9.21 7.10 -15.23
C GLY A 93 9.03 8.41 -15.99
N GLU A 94 8.33 8.42 -17.13
CA GLU A 94 8.00 9.63 -17.89
C GLU A 94 7.01 10.54 -17.16
N ALA A 95 5.99 9.97 -16.52
CA ALA A 95 5.06 10.72 -15.67
C ALA A 95 5.77 11.38 -14.47
N LEU A 96 6.75 10.69 -13.88
CA LEU A 96 7.61 11.23 -12.83
C LEU A 96 8.54 12.34 -13.37
N LYS A 97 9.07 12.21 -14.59
CA LYS A 97 9.85 13.26 -15.25
C LYS A 97 9.04 14.55 -15.46
N GLN A 98 7.73 14.46 -15.73
CA GLN A 98 6.86 15.64 -15.83
C GLN A 98 6.76 16.43 -14.51
N HIS A 99 6.85 15.74 -13.36
CA HIS A 99 6.87 16.36 -12.04
C HIS A 99 8.28 16.86 -11.64
N TRP A 100 9.31 16.45 -12.38
CA TRP A 100 10.72 16.79 -12.17
C TRP A 100 11.08 18.15 -12.78
N THR A 101 10.36 19.19 -12.38
CA THR A 101 10.62 20.58 -12.77
C THR A 101 11.76 21.17 -11.93
N PRO A 102 12.51 22.17 -12.45
CA PRO A 102 13.61 22.81 -11.71
C PRO A 102 13.19 23.28 -10.31
N GLY A 103 11.99 23.86 -10.16
CA GLY A 103 11.48 24.30 -8.87
C GLY A 103 11.17 23.16 -7.89
N ASN A 104 10.69 22.01 -8.37
CA ASN A 104 10.46 20.84 -7.51
C ASN A 104 11.78 20.17 -7.10
N MET A 105 12.77 20.17 -7.98
CA MET A 105 14.12 19.70 -7.68
C MET A 105 14.78 20.57 -6.61
N GLU A 106 14.62 21.89 -6.68
CA GLU A 106 15.12 22.82 -5.65
C GLU A 106 14.46 22.54 -4.30
N ARG A 107 13.14 22.35 -4.27
CA ARG A 107 12.41 22.00 -3.04
C ARG A 107 12.88 20.66 -2.44
N LEU A 108 13.07 19.65 -3.28
CA LEU A 108 13.55 18.34 -2.85
C LEU A 108 14.98 18.40 -2.31
N ALA A 109 15.85 19.14 -2.99
CA ALA A 109 17.24 19.35 -2.58
C ALA A 109 17.35 20.11 -1.25
N ALA A 110 16.46 21.07 -0.98
CA ALA A 110 16.42 21.79 0.30
C ALA A 110 15.90 20.94 1.47
N LEU A 111 15.00 19.98 1.21
CA LEU A 111 14.44 19.08 2.23
C LEU A 111 15.36 17.92 2.60
N ALA A 112 16.17 17.45 1.65
CA ALA A 112 16.96 16.23 1.79
C ALA A 112 17.96 16.21 2.97
N PRO A 113 18.62 17.32 3.40
CA PRO A 113 19.54 17.25 4.54
C PRO A 113 18.81 16.99 5.87
N LEU A 114 17.51 17.29 5.98
CA LEU A 114 16.70 16.92 7.15
C LEU A 114 16.55 15.40 7.31
N ALA A 115 16.69 14.63 6.22
CA ALA A 115 16.51 13.17 6.28
C ALA A 115 17.50 12.52 7.26
N ALA A 116 18.75 13.02 7.32
CA ALA A 116 19.75 12.53 8.25
C ALA A 116 19.38 12.81 9.71
N PHE A 117 18.88 14.01 10.01
CA PHE A 117 18.40 14.37 11.34
C PHE A 117 17.14 13.61 11.75
N ALA A 118 16.15 13.51 10.85
CA ALA A 118 14.91 12.79 11.07
C ALA A 118 15.17 11.29 11.36
N ALA A 119 16.05 10.65 10.60
CA ALA A 119 16.48 9.27 10.87
C ALA A 119 17.20 9.12 12.22
N VAL A 120 17.87 10.18 12.69
CA VAL A 120 18.56 10.20 13.97
C VAL A 120 17.58 10.27 15.13
N VAL A 121 16.70 11.26 15.11
CA VAL A 121 15.67 11.48 16.14
C VAL A 121 14.72 10.28 16.20
N LEU A 122 14.19 9.85 15.05
CA LEU A 122 13.27 8.71 14.99
C LEU A 122 13.93 7.43 15.50
N GLY A 123 15.21 7.22 15.19
CA GLY A 123 15.96 6.07 15.68
C GLY A 123 16.07 6.02 17.21
N TYR A 124 16.34 7.16 17.86
CA TYR A 124 16.39 7.24 19.32
C TYR A 124 15.01 7.05 19.95
N VAL A 125 13.98 7.66 19.37
CA VAL A 125 12.59 7.52 19.84
C VAL A 125 12.11 6.08 19.75
N LEU A 126 12.32 5.41 18.61
CA LEU A 126 11.92 4.01 18.43
C LEU A 126 12.71 3.06 19.34
N TYR A 127 14.00 3.32 19.57
CA TYR A 127 14.79 2.54 20.52
C TYR A 127 14.27 2.69 21.95
N PHE A 128 13.94 3.92 22.35
CA PHE A 128 13.35 4.22 23.65
C PHE A 128 11.97 3.58 23.83
N LEU A 129 11.08 3.73 22.84
CA LEU A 129 9.75 3.11 22.84
C LEU A 129 9.83 1.58 22.88
N ARG A 130 10.78 0.98 22.16
CA ARG A 130 11.05 -0.46 22.22
C ARG A 130 11.46 -0.89 23.63
N GLY A 131 12.32 -0.12 24.29
CA GLY A 131 12.75 -0.35 25.67
C GLY A 131 11.60 -0.25 26.67
N ILE A 132 10.77 0.79 26.55
CA ILE A 132 9.57 0.97 27.39
C ILE A 132 8.58 -0.17 27.16
N ALA A 133 8.24 -0.47 25.91
CA ALA A 133 7.28 -1.52 25.59
C ALA A 133 7.75 -2.87 26.14
N TYR A 134 9.03 -3.21 25.96
CA TYR A 134 9.58 -4.43 26.53
C TYR A 134 9.53 -4.41 28.07
N SER A 135 9.93 -3.32 28.72
CA SER A 135 9.91 -3.22 30.18
C SER A 135 8.50 -3.34 30.77
N VAL A 136 7.52 -2.64 30.18
CA VAL A 136 6.13 -2.65 30.65
C VAL A 136 5.48 -4.01 30.41
N PHE A 137 5.56 -4.54 29.19
CA PHE A 137 4.84 -5.76 28.85
C PHE A 137 5.55 -7.04 29.33
N ALA A 138 6.89 -7.07 29.39
CA ALA A 138 7.62 -8.25 29.86
C ALA A 138 7.84 -8.27 31.38
N ASN A 139 8.13 -7.12 32.01
CA ASN A 139 8.49 -7.08 33.44
C ASN A 139 7.33 -6.67 34.36
N ILE A 140 6.40 -5.83 33.89
CA ILE A 140 5.27 -5.35 34.73
C ILE A 140 4.02 -6.21 34.52
N LEU A 141 3.70 -6.57 33.27
CA LEU A 141 2.45 -7.27 32.90
C LEU A 141 2.59 -8.77 32.55
N PRO A 142 3.74 -9.41 32.82
CA PRO A 142 4.22 -10.68 32.23
C PRO A 142 3.65 -11.16 30.88
N LEU A 143 3.33 -10.26 29.95
CA LEU A 143 2.83 -10.56 28.61
C LEU A 143 3.97 -10.66 27.59
N TYR A 144 4.81 -11.68 27.72
CA TYR A 144 6.01 -11.85 26.89
C TYR A 144 5.69 -11.87 25.38
N GLY A 145 4.62 -12.56 24.95
CA GLY A 145 4.22 -12.60 23.54
C GLY A 145 3.90 -11.23 22.94
N VAL A 146 3.24 -10.37 23.74
CA VAL A 146 2.91 -8.99 23.34
C VAL A 146 4.16 -8.11 23.34
N ALA A 147 5.05 -8.29 24.31
CA ALA A 147 6.33 -7.59 24.38
C ALA A 147 7.22 -7.89 23.16
N TYR A 148 7.35 -9.15 22.77
CA TYR A 148 8.10 -9.55 21.58
C TYR A 148 7.43 -9.07 20.28
N GLY A 149 6.11 -9.14 20.18
CA GLY A 149 5.36 -8.64 19.02
C GLY A 149 5.52 -7.13 18.81
N LEU A 150 5.32 -6.33 19.85
CA LEU A 150 5.49 -4.87 19.79
C LEU A 150 6.95 -4.46 19.56
N SER A 151 7.90 -5.12 20.23
CA SER A 151 9.33 -4.87 20.04
C SER A 151 9.79 -5.20 18.61
N GLY A 152 9.28 -6.30 18.04
CA GLY A 152 9.52 -6.69 16.65
C GLY A 152 8.91 -5.69 15.66
N LEU A 153 7.68 -5.22 15.90
CA LEU A 153 7.03 -4.20 15.09
C LEU A 153 7.84 -2.90 15.06
N PHE A 154 8.27 -2.39 16.21
CA PHE A 154 9.12 -1.19 16.27
C PHE A 154 10.47 -1.40 15.58
N GLY A 155 11.01 -2.63 15.61
CA GLY A 155 12.20 -3.01 14.86
C GLY A 155 12.01 -2.95 13.34
N ILE A 156 10.90 -3.47 12.82
CA ILE A 156 10.57 -3.40 11.38
C ILE A 156 10.41 -1.93 10.96
N VAL A 157 9.64 -1.14 11.72
CA VAL A 157 9.44 0.29 11.47
C VAL A 157 10.77 1.04 11.47
N PHE A 158 11.68 0.71 12.39
CA PHE A 158 13.02 1.28 12.44
C PHE A 158 13.82 1.00 11.15
N TRP A 159 13.83 -0.23 10.65
CA TRP A 159 14.55 -0.56 9.41
C TRP A 159 13.93 0.06 8.16
N VAL A 160 12.60 0.02 8.03
CA VAL A 160 11.88 0.63 6.91
C VAL A 160 12.10 2.15 6.88
N SER A 161 12.04 2.81 8.04
CA SER A 161 12.29 4.25 8.13
C SER A 161 13.71 4.65 7.69
N LYS A 162 14.72 3.86 8.06
CA LYS A 162 16.11 4.09 7.62
C LYS A 162 16.26 4.02 6.11
N LEU A 163 15.64 3.02 5.49
CA LEU A 163 15.66 2.85 4.05
C LEU A 163 14.95 4.01 3.35
N LEU A 164 13.80 4.44 3.87
CA LEU A 164 13.04 5.57 3.32
C LEU A 164 13.81 6.90 3.40
N PHE A 165 14.46 7.20 4.54
CA PHE A 165 15.29 8.40 4.66
C PHE A 165 16.56 8.33 3.80
N CYS A 166 17.13 7.14 3.59
CA CYS A 166 18.25 6.94 2.68
C CYS A 166 17.83 7.23 1.22
N LEU A 167 16.65 6.75 0.81
CA LEU A 167 16.10 7.05 -0.53
C LEU A 167 15.80 8.54 -0.70
N LEU A 168 15.25 9.21 0.33
CA LEU A 168 15.00 10.65 0.29
C LEU A 168 16.29 11.46 0.14
N SER A 169 17.34 11.09 0.88
CA SER A 169 18.65 11.73 0.78
C SER A 169 19.31 11.49 -0.57
N LEU A 170 19.20 10.27 -1.12
CA LEU A 170 19.68 9.93 -2.45
C LEU A 170 18.97 10.76 -3.52
N ALA A 171 17.65 10.89 -3.44
CA ALA A 171 16.87 11.71 -4.37
C ALA A 171 17.26 13.20 -4.30
N GLY A 172 17.58 13.70 -3.10
CA GLY A 172 18.14 15.04 -2.89
C GLY A 172 19.50 15.24 -3.57
N VAL A 173 20.42 14.28 -3.44
CA VAL A 173 21.72 14.31 -4.12
C VAL A 173 21.52 14.38 -5.64
N VAL A 174 20.66 13.51 -6.19
CA VAL A 174 20.36 13.48 -7.62
C VAL A 174 19.77 14.82 -8.09
N ALA A 175 18.84 15.40 -7.34
CA ALA A 175 18.27 16.70 -7.63
C ALA A 175 19.32 17.82 -7.61
N SER A 176 20.19 17.86 -6.60
CA SER A 176 21.27 18.84 -6.50
C SER A 176 22.27 18.72 -7.65
N VAL A 177 22.70 17.50 -8.02
CA VAL A 177 23.64 17.29 -9.13
C VAL A 177 23.04 17.74 -10.46
N GLN A 178 21.78 17.42 -10.70
CA GLN A 178 21.10 17.80 -11.94
C GLN A 178 20.85 19.32 -12.03
N LEU A 179 20.56 19.99 -10.91
CA LEU A 179 20.49 21.45 -10.86
C LEU A 179 21.85 22.08 -11.14
N TYR A 180 22.91 21.53 -10.54
CA TYR A 180 24.29 21.99 -10.73
C TYR A 180 24.76 21.87 -12.18
N GLY A 181 24.30 20.86 -12.91
CA GLY A 181 24.62 20.65 -14.32
C GLY A 181 23.78 21.44 -15.33
N ARG A 182 22.64 22.04 -14.93
CA ARG A 182 21.72 22.76 -15.83
C ARG A 182 21.88 24.27 -15.85
N LYS A 183 22.43 24.89 -14.79
CA LYS A 183 22.49 26.35 -14.67
C LYS A 183 23.86 26.92 -15.04
N GLU A 184 23.84 28.05 -15.74
CA GLU A 184 24.99 28.66 -16.42
C GLU A 184 26.04 29.25 -15.44
N LYS A 185 25.66 29.51 -14.18
CA LYS A 185 26.55 29.99 -13.11
C LYS A 185 26.50 29.07 -11.89
N GLN A 186 27.65 28.52 -11.52
CA GLN A 186 27.81 27.73 -10.30
C GLN A 186 27.96 28.69 -9.10
N THR A 187 26.99 28.68 -8.19
CA THR A 187 26.99 29.55 -7.00
C THR A 187 27.43 28.79 -5.76
N THR A 188 27.99 29.51 -4.79
CA THR A 188 28.43 28.97 -3.50
C THR A 188 27.27 28.27 -2.76
N GLY A 189 26.06 28.84 -2.80
CA GLY A 189 24.87 28.26 -2.15
C GLY A 189 24.51 26.85 -2.68
N MET A 190 24.61 26.64 -4.01
CA MET A 190 24.34 25.34 -4.62
C MET A 190 25.41 24.29 -4.27
N ALA A 191 26.69 24.68 -4.25
CA ALA A 191 27.78 23.78 -3.89
C ALA A 191 27.69 23.32 -2.42
N VAL A 192 27.33 24.24 -1.52
CA VAL A 192 27.14 23.92 -0.10
C VAL A 192 25.91 23.02 0.10
N CYS A 193 24.81 23.25 -0.63
CA CYS A 193 23.62 22.38 -0.58
C CYS A 193 23.92 20.96 -1.09
N LEU A 194 24.64 20.83 -2.20
CA LEU A 194 25.11 19.54 -2.70
C LEU A 194 26.01 18.83 -1.66
N GLY A 195 26.96 19.54 -1.07
CA GLY A 195 27.83 19.01 -0.02
C GLY A 195 27.06 18.51 1.21
N ALA A 196 26.05 19.26 1.65
CA ALA A 196 25.18 18.88 2.77
C ALA A 196 24.34 17.63 2.44
N ASN A 197 23.82 17.52 1.22
CA ASN A 197 23.05 16.36 0.77
C ASN A 197 23.90 15.09 0.66
N VAL A 198 25.12 15.21 0.14
CA VAL A 198 26.09 14.10 0.10
C VAL A 198 26.49 13.68 1.51
N LEU A 199 26.73 14.63 2.42
CA LEU A 199 27.06 14.35 3.81
C LEU A 199 25.91 13.66 4.55
N ALA A 200 24.66 14.10 4.33
CA ALA A 200 23.47 13.46 4.86
C ALA A 200 23.35 12.00 4.41
N LEU A 201 23.60 11.71 3.13
CA LEU A 201 23.57 10.36 2.59
C LEU A 201 24.65 9.47 3.22
N ILE A 202 25.87 9.98 3.36
CA ILE A 202 27.00 9.26 3.99
C ILE A 202 26.66 8.90 5.44
N ILE A 203 26.11 9.84 6.22
CA ILE A 203 25.69 9.58 7.61
C ILE A 203 24.64 8.47 7.67
N LEU A 204 23.65 8.49 6.77
CA LEU A 204 22.59 7.49 6.72
C LEU A 204 23.13 6.10 6.36
N LEU A 205 24.03 6.00 5.38
CA LEU A 205 24.69 4.76 4.98
C LEU A 205 25.57 4.18 6.10
N LEU A 206 26.38 5.00 6.77
CA LEU A 206 27.20 4.56 7.89
C LEU A 206 26.35 4.09 9.09
N ARG A 207 25.16 4.66 9.26
CA ARG A 207 24.20 4.30 10.31
C ARG A 207 23.35 3.08 9.97
N LEU A 208 23.24 2.71 8.69
CA LEU A 208 22.70 1.43 8.25
C LEU A 208 23.63 0.27 8.66
N SER A 209 24.94 0.47 8.59
CA SER A 209 25.97 -0.52 8.97
C SER A 209 26.27 -0.61 10.48
N GLY A 210 25.55 0.14 11.34
CA GLY A 210 25.47 -0.15 12.78
C GLY A 210 26.43 0.59 13.73
N ARG A 211 27.09 1.69 13.35
CA ARG A 211 27.89 2.53 14.28
C ARG A 211 27.25 3.90 14.51
N GLY A 212 26.43 4.01 15.55
CA GLY A 212 25.83 5.27 16.00
C GLY A 212 26.68 5.95 17.08
N ASN A 213 27.74 6.65 16.69
CA ASN A 213 28.55 7.44 17.63
C ASN A 213 27.93 8.83 17.85
N LEU A 214 28.12 9.42 19.04
CA LEU A 214 27.69 10.79 19.39
C LEU A 214 28.06 11.82 18.31
N PHE A 215 29.22 11.65 17.68
CA PHE A 215 29.69 12.48 16.57
C PHE A 215 28.68 12.57 15.40
N PHE A 216 28.13 11.43 14.93
CA PHE A 216 27.16 11.44 13.82
C PHE A 216 25.82 12.06 14.22
N THR A 217 25.45 11.95 15.49
CA THR A 217 24.27 12.63 16.04
C THR A 217 24.46 14.13 16.02
N LEU A 218 25.60 14.65 16.48
CA LEU A 218 25.92 16.08 16.42
C LEU A 218 25.98 16.59 14.97
N LEU A 219 26.56 15.81 14.06
CA LEU A 219 26.64 16.17 12.65
C LEU A 219 25.26 16.22 11.98
N SER A 220 24.34 15.32 12.34
CA SER A 220 22.96 15.35 11.86
C SER A 220 22.19 16.59 12.35
N ILE A 221 22.47 17.05 13.58
CA ILE A 221 21.89 18.27 14.13
C ILE A 221 22.39 19.49 13.33
N ALA A 222 23.69 19.54 13.02
CA ALA A 222 24.25 20.60 12.18
C ALA A 222 23.61 20.65 10.79
N LEU A 223 23.37 19.48 10.17
CA LEU A 223 22.65 19.37 8.90
C LEU A 223 21.19 19.82 8.99
N ALA A 224 20.54 19.65 10.13
CA ALA A 224 19.18 20.15 10.35
C ALA A 224 19.12 21.68 10.33
N PHE A 225 20.07 22.35 10.99
CA PHE A 225 20.19 23.80 10.93
C PHE A 225 20.46 24.31 9.51
N PHE A 226 21.33 23.62 8.78
CA PHE A 226 21.57 23.94 7.37
C PHE A 226 20.31 23.76 6.51
N ALA A 227 19.54 22.70 6.74
CA ALA A 227 18.31 22.48 6.00
C ALA A 227 17.24 23.53 6.33
N LEU A 228 17.15 24.03 7.57
CA LEU A 228 16.24 25.12 7.92
C LEU A 228 16.54 26.41 7.14
N ASP A 229 17.81 26.75 6.96
CA ASP A 229 18.25 27.86 6.12
C ASP A 229 17.92 27.62 4.62
N ALA A 230 18.21 26.43 4.10
CA ALA A 230 17.83 26.07 2.72
C ALA A 230 16.30 26.11 2.49
N LEU A 231 15.52 25.68 3.48
CA LEU A 231 14.06 25.72 3.43
C LEU A 231 13.53 27.14 3.46
N SER A 232 14.09 28.03 4.28
CA SER A 232 13.71 29.43 4.30
C SER A 232 13.93 30.09 2.93
N ARG A 233 15.09 29.87 2.31
CA ARG A 233 15.40 30.45 0.98
C ARG A 233 14.47 29.95 -0.12
N VAL A 234 14.17 28.65 -0.14
CA VAL A 234 13.36 28.03 -1.19
C VAL A 234 11.86 28.21 -0.97
N PHE A 235 11.39 28.07 0.27
CA PHE A 235 9.96 28.06 0.58
C PHE A 235 9.43 29.36 1.19
N LEU A 236 10.24 30.18 1.87
CA LEU A 236 9.75 31.39 2.51
C LEU A 236 10.12 32.66 1.75
N ARG A 237 11.35 32.76 1.26
CA ARG A 237 11.83 33.95 0.54
C ARG A 237 11.65 33.87 -0.97
N GLY A 238 11.53 32.66 -1.53
CA GLY A 238 11.46 32.45 -2.97
C GLY A 238 12.75 32.81 -3.73
N THR A 239 13.87 32.98 -3.02
CA THR A 239 15.17 33.35 -3.60
C THR A 239 15.91 32.15 -4.21
N GLY A 240 15.44 30.94 -3.94
CA GLY A 240 16.03 29.69 -4.42
C GLY A 240 17.29 29.28 -3.66
N ILE A 241 17.84 28.10 -3.98
CA ILE A 241 19.04 27.55 -3.31
C ILE A 241 20.32 28.37 -3.57
N GLU A 242 20.29 29.22 -4.59
CA GLU A 242 21.46 29.94 -5.10
C GLU A 242 21.86 31.15 -4.25
N SER A 243 20.90 31.72 -3.53
CA SER A 243 21.11 32.93 -2.75
C SER A 243 22.07 32.68 -1.59
N ASP A 244 22.85 33.68 -1.21
CA ASP A 244 23.79 33.57 -0.10
C ASP A 244 23.09 33.24 1.24
N ILE A 245 23.84 32.60 2.14
CA ILE A 245 23.36 32.18 3.46
C ILE A 245 23.25 33.43 4.34
N GLN A 246 22.04 33.74 4.81
CA GLN A 246 21.75 34.97 5.56
C GLN A 246 20.86 34.70 6.79
N PRO A 247 21.45 34.28 7.92
CA PRO A 247 20.71 33.75 9.07
C PRO A 247 19.69 34.71 9.70
N ASN A 248 19.99 36.02 9.71
CA ASN A 248 19.12 37.04 10.30
C ASN A 248 17.79 37.18 9.52
N GLU A 249 17.88 37.11 8.20
CA GLU A 249 16.71 37.19 7.35
C GLU A 249 15.91 35.86 7.36
N ASP A 250 16.55 34.71 7.64
CA ASP A 250 15.86 33.42 7.75
C ASP A 250 14.99 33.41 8.99
N PHE A 251 15.58 33.87 10.09
CA PHE A 251 14.88 34.02 11.35
C PHE A 251 13.70 34.99 11.22
N ALA A 252 13.89 36.11 10.51
CA ALA A 252 12.81 37.06 10.23
C ALA A 252 11.70 36.44 9.36
N ALA A 253 12.05 35.66 8.34
CA ALA A 253 11.10 34.96 7.49
C ALA A 253 10.27 33.93 8.30
N PHE A 254 10.92 33.11 9.12
CA PHE A 254 10.23 32.15 10.01
C PHE A 254 9.36 32.85 11.04
N LYS A 255 9.82 33.97 11.62
CA LYS A 255 9.03 34.77 12.56
C LYS A 255 7.78 35.35 11.88
N SER A 256 7.93 35.91 10.69
CA SER A 256 6.79 36.45 9.92
C SER A 256 5.76 35.38 9.55
N PHE A 257 6.22 34.17 9.25
CA PHE A 257 5.34 33.03 9.00
C PHE A 257 4.60 32.59 10.27
N ALA A 258 5.27 32.59 11.42
CA ALA A 258 4.68 32.26 12.71
C ALA A 258 3.62 33.27 13.17
N GLU A 259 3.75 34.54 12.77
CA GLU A 259 2.80 35.61 13.11
C GLU A 259 1.49 35.52 12.32
N ASN A 260 1.53 35.20 11.02
CA ASN A 260 0.33 35.10 10.17
C ASN A 260 0.39 33.89 9.20
N PRO A 261 0.21 32.65 9.69
CA PRO A 261 0.41 31.45 8.90
C PRO A 261 -0.66 31.23 7.82
N ARG A 262 -1.90 31.70 8.03
CA ARG A 262 -3.01 31.53 7.06
C ARG A 262 -2.78 32.31 5.77
N GLU A 263 -2.55 33.62 5.89
CA GLU A 263 -2.38 34.53 4.75
C GLU A 263 -1.16 34.14 3.91
N LYS A 264 -0.06 33.77 4.57
CA LYS A 264 1.16 33.32 3.88
C LYS A 264 0.96 31.99 3.17
N THR A 265 0.27 31.03 3.78
CA THR A 265 -0.05 29.75 3.12
C THR A 265 -0.95 29.95 1.89
N GLU A 266 -1.88 30.90 1.94
CA GLU A 266 -2.74 31.26 0.80
C GLU A 266 -1.97 31.98 -0.32
N GLN A 267 -1.04 32.89 0.03
CA GLN A 267 -0.10 33.51 -0.91
C GLN A 267 0.78 32.46 -1.59
N PHE A 268 1.36 31.53 -0.84
CA PHE A 268 2.14 30.41 -1.38
C PHE A 268 1.29 29.49 -2.27
N ALA A 269 0.06 29.18 -1.87
CA ALA A 269 -0.85 28.37 -2.67
C ALA A 269 -1.29 29.07 -3.97
N ALA A 270 -1.40 30.40 -3.95
CA ALA A 270 -1.70 31.22 -5.14
C ALA A 270 -0.52 31.26 -6.11
N GLU A 271 0.70 31.39 -5.62
CA GLU A 271 1.94 31.39 -6.41
C GLU A 271 2.26 30.01 -6.99
N MET A 272 1.84 28.93 -6.31
CA MET A 272 1.97 27.54 -6.80
C MET A 272 0.94 27.12 -7.86
N LYS A 273 -0.07 27.94 -8.18
CA LYS A 273 -0.98 27.61 -9.29
C LYS A 273 -0.24 27.77 -10.62
N PRO A 274 -0.10 26.71 -11.45
CA PRO A 274 0.30 26.91 -12.84
C PRO A 274 -0.73 27.78 -13.54
N LYS A 275 -0.27 28.62 -14.47
CA LYS A 275 -1.12 29.47 -15.34
C LYS A 275 -2.23 28.60 -15.91
N ARG A 276 -3.44 28.80 -15.40
CA ARG A 276 -4.60 27.94 -15.67
C ARG A 276 -5.06 28.23 -17.09
N THR A 277 -4.83 27.29 -18.01
CA THR A 277 -5.73 27.12 -19.16
C THR A 277 -7.11 26.89 -18.57
N GLU A 278 -8.07 27.73 -18.97
CA GLU A 278 -9.47 27.66 -18.56
C GLU A 278 -9.95 26.22 -18.60
N THR A 279 -10.12 25.63 -17.42
CA THR A 279 -10.80 24.34 -17.30
C THR A 279 -12.27 24.64 -17.44
N THR A 280 -12.82 24.18 -18.57
CA THR A 280 -14.24 24.14 -18.89
C THR A 280 -15.06 23.82 -17.66
N ALA A 281 -16.07 24.65 -17.39
CA ALA A 281 -17.04 24.44 -16.34
C ALA A 281 -17.54 22.99 -16.38
N VAL A 282 -17.24 22.23 -15.32
CA VAL A 282 -17.83 20.91 -15.11
C VAL A 282 -19.33 21.12 -15.04
N SER A 283 -20.03 20.55 -16.03
CA SER A 283 -21.47 20.66 -16.21
C SER A 283 -22.22 20.40 -14.91
N ARG A 284 -23.01 21.39 -14.50
CA ARG A 284 -24.04 21.28 -13.46
C ARG A 284 -25.17 20.37 -13.95
N GLU A 285 -24.97 19.06 -13.95
CA GLU A 285 -26.11 18.18 -13.79
C GLU A 285 -26.37 18.08 -12.28
N ILE A 286 -27.40 18.79 -11.81
CA ILE A 286 -27.94 18.63 -10.46
C ILE A 286 -28.47 17.19 -10.42
N PRO A 287 -27.84 16.27 -9.65
CA PRO A 287 -28.40 14.95 -9.48
C PRO A 287 -29.75 15.12 -8.78
N ASP A 288 -30.76 14.39 -9.26
CA ASP A 288 -32.10 14.22 -8.69
C ASP A 288 -32.19 14.68 -7.21
N PRO A 289 -32.98 15.71 -6.87
CA PRO A 289 -33.03 16.30 -5.52
C PRO A 289 -33.43 15.31 -4.42
N SER A 290 -34.00 14.16 -4.80
CA SER A 290 -34.32 13.07 -3.87
C SER A 290 -33.12 12.18 -3.52
N LYS A 291 -32.00 12.27 -4.25
CA LYS A 291 -30.87 11.34 -4.14
C LYS A 291 -29.69 11.97 -3.43
N SER A 292 -29.15 11.21 -2.49
CA SER A 292 -27.88 11.47 -1.84
C SER A 292 -26.81 10.59 -2.46
N VAL A 293 -25.69 11.19 -2.86
CA VAL A 293 -24.64 10.51 -3.63
C VAL A 293 -23.27 10.87 -3.06
N PHE A 294 -22.36 9.90 -3.08
CA PHE A 294 -20.95 10.10 -2.75
C PHE A 294 -20.08 9.81 -3.98
N ASP A 295 -19.44 10.83 -4.54
CA ASP A 295 -18.66 10.76 -5.78
C ASP A 295 -17.14 10.56 -5.55
N GLY A 296 -16.71 10.35 -4.29
CA GLY A 296 -15.30 10.17 -3.94
C GLY A 296 -14.66 8.90 -4.50
N SER A 297 -13.37 8.98 -4.83
CA SER A 297 -12.56 7.87 -5.35
C SER A 297 -11.79 7.12 -4.26
N GLY A 298 -11.75 5.78 -4.37
CA GLY A 298 -10.94 4.93 -3.49
C GLY A 298 -9.44 5.19 -3.60
N LEU A 299 -8.96 5.56 -4.80
CA LEU A 299 -7.56 5.90 -5.03
C LEU A 299 -7.18 7.20 -4.32
N GLU A 300 -8.04 8.23 -4.40
CA GLU A 300 -7.80 9.49 -3.69
C GLU A 300 -7.73 9.26 -2.19
N TYR A 301 -8.66 8.48 -1.63
CA TYR A 301 -8.65 8.14 -0.20
C TYR A 301 -7.40 7.31 0.20
N PHE A 302 -6.95 6.38 -0.66
CA PHE A 302 -5.70 5.65 -0.45
C PHE A 302 -4.50 6.60 -0.39
N VAL A 303 -4.39 7.54 -1.33
CA VAL A 303 -3.33 8.55 -1.37
C VAL A 303 -3.37 9.42 -0.12
N ILE A 304 -4.56 9.89 0.30
CA ILE A 304 -4.75 10.65 1.53
C ILE A 304 -4.24 9.87 2.75
N ASN A 305 -4.63 8.60 2.88
CA ASN A 305 -4.21 7.76 4.00
C ASN A 305 -2.71 7.46 3.98
N LEU A 306 -2.13 7.20 2.80
CA LEU A 306 -0.71 6.90 2.67
C LEU A 306 0.16 8.11 3.05
N PHE A 307 -0.10 9.27 2.44
CA PHE A 307 0.63 10.49 2.76
C PHE A 307 0.32 11.00 4.17
N GLY A 308 -0.93 10.90 4.61
CA GLY A 308 -1.35 11.26 5.96
C GLY A 308 -0.67 10.39 7.02
N ALA A 309 -0.60 9.08 6.82
CA ALA A 309 0.10 8.16 7.71
C ALA A 309 1.60 8.44 7.71
N LEU A 310 2.22 8.70 6.56
CA LEU A 310 3.63 9.06 6.47
C LEU A 310 3.92 10.38 7.21
N LEU A 311 3.09 11.40 6.99
CA LEU A 311 3.24 12.70 7.65
C LEU A 311 3.04 12.61 9.16
N CYS A 312 2.01 11.89 9.62
CA CYS A 312 1.80 11.61 11.04
C CYS A 312 2.95 10.79 11.62
N MET A 313 3.50 9.83 10.88
CA MET A 313 4.65 9.04 11.31
C MET A 313 5.90 9.93 11.51
N VAL A 314 6.19 10.82 10.56
CA VAL A 314 7.34 11.75 10.64
C VAL A 314 7.17 12.75 11.78
N THR A 315 5.95 13.23 12.01
CA THR A 315 5.63 14.26 13.00
C THR A 315 5.23 13.71 14.36
N LEU A 316 5.31 12.38 14.57
CA LEU A 316 4.84 11.69 15.78
C LEU A 316 3.38 12.03 16.14
N GLY A 317 2.52 12.16 15.12
CA GLY A 317 1.11 12.45 15.24
C GLY A 317 0.79 13.94 15.41
N LEU A 318 1.78 14.84 15.49
CA LEU A 318 1.54 16.29 15.61
C LEU A 318 0.80 16.85 14.40
N ALA A 319 1.05 16.31 13.20
CA ALA A 319 0.30 16.69 11.99
C ALA A 319 -1.12 16.10 11.92
N GLY A 320 -1.54 15.30 12.90
CA GLY A 320 -2.86 14.65 12.95
C GLY A 320 -4.02 15.60 12.65
N PRO A 321 -4.10 16.78 13.30
CA PRO A 321 -5.16 17.76 13.03
C PRO A 321 -5.22 18.23 11.57
N TRP A 322 -4.09 18.39 10.88
CA TRP A 322 -4.07 18.78 9.47
C TRP A 322 -4.52 17.65 8.56
N VAL A 323 -4.08 16.41 8.85
CA VAL A 323 -4.52 15.22 8.11
C VAL A 323 -6.02 15.00 8.26
N ILE A 324 -6.56 15.16 9.48
CA ILE A 324 -8.00 15.06 9.76
C ILE A 324 -8.77 16.14 8.99
N CYS A 325 -8.35 17.41 9.07
CA CYS A 325 -9.02 18.49 8.32
C CYS A 325 -8.99 18.25 6.80
N TYR A 326 -7.90 17.72 6.27
CA TYR A 326 -7.79 17.39 4.85
C TYR A 326 -8.72 16.23 4.46
N ALA A 327 -8.71 15.13 5.22
CA ALA A 327 -9.55 13.95 4.97
C ALA A 327 -11.05 14.27 5.10
N VAL A 328 -11.44 14.99 6.15
CA VAL A 328 -12.82 15.46 6.34
C VAL A 328 -13.21 16.41 5.21
N GLY A 329 -12.34 17.37 4.87
CA GLY A 329 -12.61 18.30 3.78
C GLY A 329 -12.79 17.63 2.43
N TRP A 330 -12.02 16.57 2.16
CA TRP A 330 -12.20 15.72 0.98
C TRP A 330 -13.54 14.98 1.03
N GLU A 331 -13.88 14.35 2.15
CA GLU A 331 -15.13 13.59 2.30
C GLU A 331 -16.37 14.48 2.15
N ARG A 332 -16.38 15.69 2.73
CA ARG A 332 -17.51 16.63 2.61
C ARG A 332 -17.69 17.11 1.18
N ARG A 333 -16.60 17.50 0.49
CA ARG A 333 -16.67 17.95 -0.92
C ARG A 333 -17.20 16.89 -1.88
N HIS A 334 -17.04 15.62 -1.53
CA HIS A 334 -17.55 14.48 -2.29
C HIS A 334 -18.87 13.90 -1.76
N SER A 335 -19.50 14.55 -0.78
CA SER A 335 -20.80 14.15 -0.23
C SER A 335 -21.89 15.11 -0.71
N VAL A 336 -22.93 14.56 -1.34
CA VAL A 336 -24.13 15.27 -1.75
C VAL A 336 -25.30 14.68 -0.99
N TYR A 337 -26.00 15.49 -0.18
CA TYR A 337 -27.19 15.08 0.56
C TYR A 337 -28.42 15.74 -0.06
N SER A 338 -29.40 14.93 -0.51
CA SER A 338 -30.63 15.41 -1.15
C SER A 338 -30.34 16.46 -2.25
N GLY A 339 -29.43 16.14 -3.17
CA GLY A 339 -28.99 17.05 -4.25
C GLY A 339 -28.07 18.21 -3.85
N ARG A 340 -27.81 18.44 -2.54
CA ARG A 340 -26.99 19.57 -2.04
C ARG A 340 -25.61 19.10 -1.59
N ARG A 341 -24.55 19.64 -2.22
CA ARG A 341 -23.15 19.30 -1.92
C ARG A 341 -22.68 19.95 -0.62
N LEU A 342 -21.91 19.22 0.19
CA LEU A 342 -21.34 19.76 1.42
C LEU A 342 -20.01 20.47 1.16
N VAL A 343 -19.72 21.47 2.00
CA VAL A 343 -18.44 22.18 2.07
C VAL A 343 -17.93 22.16 3.51
N PHE A 344 -16.61 22.19 3.65
CA PHE A 344 -15.92 22.18 4.93
C PHE A 344 -14.85 23.27 4.94
N ASN A 345 -14.82 24.10 5.98
CA ASN A 345 -13.88 25.22 6.11
C ASN A 345 -12.96 25.11 7.33
N GLY A 346 -12.99 23.99 8.05
CA GLY A 346 -12.16 23.79 9.23
C GLY A 346 -10.66 23.78 8.87
N THR A 347 -9.86 24.45 9.69
CA THR A 347 -8.40 24.53 9.45
C THR A 347 -7.62 23.72 10.48
N GLY A 348 -6.50 23.13 10.03
CA GLY A 348 -5.62 22.33 10.90
C GLY A 348 -5.13 23.11 12.12
N MET A 349 -4.83 24.40 11.97
CA MET A 349 -4.40 25.26 13.08
C MET A 349 -5.49 25.48 14.15
N GLN A 350 -6.75 25.67 13.74
CA GLN A 350 -7.88 25.79 14.67
C GLN A 350 -8.10 24.47 15.43
N LEU A 351 -8.02 23.34 14.74
CA LEU A 351 -8.16 22.04 15.37
C LEU A 351 -6.98 21.73 16.30
N PHE A 352 -5.76 22.09 15.92
CA PHE A 352 -4.54 21.88 16.73
C PHE A 352 -4.62 22.59 18.09
N GLY A 353 -5.14 23.82 18.13
CA GLY A 353 -5.37 24.52 19.39
C GLY A 353 -6.32 23.77 20.33
N LYS A 354 -7.42 23.20 19.81
CA LYS A 354 -8.34 22.34 20.59
C LYS A 354 -7.70 21.00 20.96
N TRP A 355 -6.89 20.45 20.06
CA TRP A 355 -6.20 19.18 20.24
C TRP A 355 -5.27 19.19 21.46
N ILE A 356 -4.49 20.27 21.65
CA ILE A 356 -3.63 20.44 22.82
C ILE A 356 -4.47 20.47 24.11
N ILE A 357 -5.56 21.23 24.11
CA ILE A 357 -6.44 21.34 25.28
C ILE A 357 -7.06 19.98 25.62
N TRP A 358 -7.55 19.25 24.63
CA TRP A 358 -8.12 17.92 24.81
C TRP A 358 -7.09 16.91 25.29
N PHE A 359 -5.86 16.99 24.79
CA PHE A 359 -4.75 16.17 25.24
C PHE A 359 -4.42 16.43 26.72
N LEU A 360 -4.31 17.71 27.12
CA LEU A 360 -4.09 18.08 28.52
C LEU A 360 -5.22 17.59 29.43
N LEU A 361 -6.48 17.78 29.01
CA LEU A 361 -7.65 17.27 29.74
C LEU A 361 -7.63 15.75 29.86
N THR A 362 -7.16 15.04 28.83
CA THR A 362 -7.00 13.58 28.87
C THR A 362 -5.98 13.16 29.91
N ILE A 363 -4.87 13.88 30.06
CA ILE A 363 -3.88 13.62 31.11
C ILE A 363 -4.49 13.89 32.50
N VAL A 364 -5.09 15.05 32.71
CA VAL A 364 -5.64 15.47 34.01
C VAL A 364 -6.77 14.55 34.47
N THR A 365 -7.56 14.01 33.54
CA THR A 365 -8.66 13.08 33.84
C THR A 365 -8.24 11.61 33.83
N CYS A 366 -6.94 11.32 33.84
CA CYS A 366 -6.38 9.96 33.82
C CYS A 366 -6.97 9.09 32.68
N GLY A 367 -7.14 9.66 31.49
CA GLY A 367 -7.66 8.96 30.31
C GLY A 367 -9.16 9.07 30.09
N LEU A 368 -9.95 9.46 31.09
CA LEU A 368 -11.43 9.47 30.98
C LEU A 368 -11.95 10.44 29.92
N TYR A 369 -11.30 11.60 29.74
CA TYR A 369 -11.67 12.53 28.67
C TYR A 369 -11.47 11.95 27.27
N GLY A 370 -10.62 10.94 27.09
CA GLY A 370 -10.40 10.28 25.80
C GLY A 370 -11.70 9.71 25.20
N PHE A 371 -12.62 9.22 26.04
CA PHE A 371 -13.94 8.73 25.61
C PHE A 371 -14.85 9.85 25.07
N VAL A 372 -14.62 11.09 25.49
CA VAL A 372 -15.40 12.28 25.12
C VAL A 372 -14.79 13.03 23.95
N MET A 373 -13.47 12.92 23.80
CA MET A 373 -12.71 13.62 22.77
C MET A 373 -13.26 13.36 21.36
N GLY A 374 -13.68 12.12 21.06
CA GLY A 374 -14.31 11.78 19.78
C GLY A 374 -15.60 12.56 19.51
N LEU A 375 -16.47 12.71 20.52
CA LEU A 375 -17.68 13.53 20.42
C LEU A 375 -17.34 15.00 20.20
N LYS A 376 -16.33 15.53 20.90
CA LYS A 376 -15.91 16.94 20.77
C LYS A 376 -15.31 17.24 19.40
N LEU A 377 -14.60 16.26 18.83
CA LEU A 377 -14.11 16.34 17.45
C LEU A 377 -15.27 16.39 16.46
N GLU A 378 -16.28 15.52 16.59
CA GLU A 378 -17.48 15.53 15.73
C GLU A 378 -18.28 16.83 15.86
N GLN A 379 -18.49 17.33 17.09
CA GLN A 379 -19.14 18.63 17.33
C GLN A 379 -18.42 19.77 16.59
N TRP A 380 -17.08 19.74 16.61
CA TRP A 380 -16.27 20.73 15.90
C TRP A 380 -16.31 20.53 14.38
N ILE A 381 -16.25 19.30 13.88
CA ILE A 381 -16.34 19.02 12.44
C ILE A 381 -17.68 19.50 11.87
N LEU A 382 -18.78 19.18 12.54
CA LEU A 382 -20.12 19.57 12.10
C LEU A 382 -20.32 21.09 12.16
N SER A 383 -19.78 21.79 13.16
CA SER A 383 -19.86 23.25 13.21
C SER A 383 -19.10 23.95 12.06
N HIS A 384 -18.19 23.25 11.38
CA HIS A 384 -17.42 23.75 10.23
C HIS A 384 -17.88 23.11 8.91
N THR A 385 -19.08 22.53 8.88
CA THR A 385 -19.70 21.92 7.70
C THR A 385 -20.99 22.66 7.34
N ALA A 386 -21.16 23.02 6.07
CA ALA A 386 -22.37 23.66 5.55
C ALA A 386 -22.68 23.15 4.13
N PHE A 387 -23.83 23.55 3.57
CA PHE A 387 -24.14 23.29 2.16
C PHE A 387 -23.52 24.35 1.24
N ALA A 388 -23.02 23.91 0.08
CA ALA A 388 -22.27 24.75 -0.86
C ALA A 388 -23.10 25.91 -1.45
N ASP A 389 -24.40 25.71 -1.62
CA ASP A 389 -25.35 26.68 -2.17
C ASP A 389 -25.58 27.86 -1.23
N GLU A 390 -25.56 27.66 0.09
CA GLU A 390 -25.69 28.73 1.08
C GLU A 390 -24.40 29.54 1.26
N VAL A 391 -23.24 28.92 1.04
CA VAL A 391 -21.92 29.59 1.11
C VAL A 391 -21.61 30.41 -0.15
N SER A 392 -22.33 30.16 -1.26
CA SER A 392 -22.14 30.85 -2.53
C SER A 392 -22.96 32.15 -2.66
N ASP A 393 -23.79 32.50 -1.67
CA ASP A 393 -24.57 33.74 -1.67
C ASP A 393 -23.69 34.94 -1.23
N PRO A 394 -23.42 35.92 -2.12
CA PRO A 394 -22.57 37.08 -1.80
C PRO A 394 -23.12 37.98 -0.69
N ASN A 395 -24.41 37.85 -0.33
CA ASN A 395 -25.08 38.71 0.65
C ASN A 395 -25.17 38.09 2.05
N ASN A 396 -24.68 36.86 2.24
CA ASN A 396 -24.73 36.19 3.53
C ASN A 396 -23.35 36.18 4.21
N SER A 397 -23.12 37.12 5.15
CA SER A 397 -21.89 37.19 5.93
C SER A 397 -21.84 36.19 7.10
N ASP A 398 -22.93 35.49 7.39
CA ASP A 398 -22.94 34.41 8.38
C ASP A 398 -22.37 33.17 7.73
N VAL A 399 -21.03 33.05 7.78
CA VAL A 399 -20.29 32.04 7.03
C VAL A 399 -20.72 30.59 7.41
N PHE A 400 -21.42 30.34 8.53
CA PHE A 400 -22.01 29.02 8.87
C PHE A 400 -23.24 29.15 9.80
N PRO A 401 -24.47 29.35 9.31
CA PRO A 401 -25.62 29.47 10.18
C PRO A 401 -26.00 28.10 10.78
N ASN A 402 -26.00 27.99 12.11
CA ASN A 402 -26.62 26.91 12.89
C ASN A 402 -26.18 25.46 12.59
N SER A 403 -24.98 25.21 12.05
CA SER A 403 -24.43 23.85 11.99
C SER A 403 -23.87 23.39 13.33
N GLY A 404 -24.09 22.13 13.70
CA GLY A 404 -23.61 21.57 14.97
C GLY A 404 -24.09 20.13 15.20
N PHE A 405 -23.69 19.59 16.36
CA PHE A 405 -24.09 18.26 16.80
C PHE A 405 -24.70 18.34 18.20
N ASP A 406 -25.97 17.96 18.32
CA ASP A 406 -26.75 18.04 19.55
C ASP A 406 -26.76 16.71 20.33
N GLY A 407 -25.93 15.73 19.95
CA GLY A 407 -25.92 14.40 20.57
C GLY A 407 -25.27 14.36 21.96
N ASN A 408 -25.80 13.47 22.82
CA ASN A 408 -25.37 13.31 24.21
C ASN A 408 -24.07 12.48 24.34
N MET A 409 -23.21 12.88 25.29
CA MET A 409 -21.98 12.17 25.65
C MET A 409 -22.21 10.76 26.17
N PHE A 410 -23.22 10.54 27.01
CA PHE A 410 -23.48 9.20 27.54
C PHE A 410 -23.92 8.21 26.46
N GLU A 411 -24.73 8.66 25.51
CA GLU A 411 -25.16 7.86 24.37
C GLU A 411 -23.97 7.56 23.43
N TRP A 412 -23.13 8.56 23.15
CA TRP A 412 -21.90 8.37 22.38
C TRP A 412 -21.00 7.29 23.01
N ILE A 413 -20.75 7.38 24.32
CA ILE A 413 -19.93 6.41 25.06
C ILE A 413 -20.59 5.03 25.03
N GLY A 414 -21.90 4.96 25.27
CA GLY A 414 -22.68 3.73 25.23
C GLY A 414 -22.55 3.02 23.88
N TYR A 415 -22.70 3.74 22.76
CA TYR A 415 -22.55 3.16 21.43
C TYR A 415 -21.12 2.68 21.15
N ASN A 416 -20.09 3.40 21.59
CA ASN A 416 -18.70 2.94 21.45
C ASN A 416 -18.46 1.65 22.23
N LEU A 417 -18.99 1.55 23.46
CA LEU A 417 -18.88 0.34 24.28
C LEU A 417 -19.64 -0.85 23.67
N VAL A 418 -20.88 -0.62 23.20
CA VAL A 418 -21.67 -1.65 22.51
C VAL A 418 -20.96 -2.12 21.25
N THR A 419 -20.39 -1.20 20.47
CA THR A 419 -19.61 -1.54 19.27
C THR A 419 -18.40 -2.40 19.61
N ALA A 420 -17.66 -2.05 20.66
CA ALA A 420 -16.50 -2.83 21.11
C ALA A 420 -16.89 -4.22 21.62
N LEU A 421 -17.94 -4.32 22.46
CA LEU A 421 -18.43 -5.58 23.00
C LEU A 421 -18.99 -6.50 21.92
N VAL A 422 -19.92 -5.99 21.09
CA VAL A 422 -20.54 -6.75 20.02
C VAL A 422 -19.51 -7.13 18.96
N GLY A 423 -18.61 -6.21 18.59
CA GLY A 423 -17.51 -6.48 17.66
C GLY A 423 -16.60 -7.61 18.16
N THR A 424 -16.28 -7.63 19.45
CA THR A 424 -15.43 -8.68 20.04
C THR A 424 -16.18 -10.01 20.17
N LEU A 425 -17.39 -10.00 20.73
CA LEU A 425 -18.16 -11.22 21.00
C LEU A 425 -18.67 -11.93 19.74
N THR A 426 -18.90 -11.18 18.67
CA THR A 426 -19.39 -11.73 17.39
C THR A 426 -18.31 -11.83 16.33
N CYS A 427 -17.04 -11.58 16.69
CA CYS A 427 -15.90 -11.50 15.76
C CYS A 427 -16.19 -10.58 14.56
N GLY A 428 -16.85 -9.45 14.81
CA GLY A 428 -17.16 -8.43 13.81
C GLY A 428 -18.42 -8.69 12.97
N ILE A 429 -19.10 -9.83 13.13
CA ILE A 429 -20.28 -10.20 12.32
C ILE A 429 -21.44 -9.24 12.57
N ALA A 430 -21.71 -8.88 13.82
CA ALA A 430 -22.85 -8.03 14.17
C ALA A 430 -22.56 -6.51 14.08
N VAL A 431 -21.35 -6.11 13.65
CA VAL A 431 -20.97 -4.69 13.49
C VAL A 431 -21.91 -3.90 12.58
N PRO A 432 -22.40 -4.42 11.44
CA PRO A 432 -23.33 -3.70 10.57
C PRO A 432 -24.63 -3.24 11.26
N TRP A 433 -25.20 -4.05 12.15
CA TRP A 433 -26.41 -3.68 12.89
C TRP A 433 -26.15 -2.58 13.91
N VAL A 434 -25.01 -2.65 14.61
CA VAL A 434 -24.61 -1.61 15.56
C VAL A 434 -24.33 -0.29 14.84
N VAL A 435 -23.63 -0.35 13.69
CA VAL A 435 -23.37 0.82 12.84
C VAL A 435 -24.68 1.45 12.34
N CYS A 436 -25.64 0.65 11.87
CA CYS A 436 -26.95 1.17 11.46
C CYS A 436 -27.72 1.78 12.65
N SER A 437 -27.69 1.15 13.83
CA SER A 437 -28.30 1.72 15.04
C SER A 437 -27.66 3.05 15.43
N PHE A 438 -26.32 3.12 15.40
CA PHE A 438 -25.58 4.35 15.68
C PHE A 438 -25.93 5.45 14.67
N ASN A 439 -26.01 5.13 13.37
CA ASN A 439 -26.37 6.11 12.34
C ASN A 439 -27.81 6.61 12.48
N LYS A 440 -28.75 5.77 12.91
CA LYS A 440 -30.13 6.17 13.24
C LYS A 440 -30.20 7.14 14.42
N TRP A 441 -29.27 7.03 15.37
CA TRP A 441 -29.12 7.99 16.47
C TRP A 441 -28.33 9.25 16.05
N TYR A 442 -27.29 9.10 15.24
CA TYR A 442 -26.40 10.19 14.83
C TYR A 442 -27.11 11.18 13.90
N ALA A 443 -27.82 10.70 12.87
CA ALA A 443 -28.39 11.57 11.84
C ALA A 443 -29.37 12.62 12.39
N PRO A 444 -30.35 12.28 13.27
CA PRO A 444 -31.25 13.27 13.86
C PRO A 444 -30.56 14.30 14.77
N ASN A 445 -29.39 13.96 15.31
CA ASN A 445 -28.59 14.81 16.19
C ASN A 445 -27.58 15.67 15.42
N ALA A 446 -27.34 15.38 14.14
CA ALA A 446 -26.51 16.18 13.25
C ALA A 446 -27.36 17.27 12.58
N ARG A 447 -26.96 18.54 12.78
CA ARG A 447 -27.57 19.71 12.17
C ARG A 447 -26.57 20.35 11.22
N ILE A 448 -26.92 20.47 9.95
CA ILE A 448 -26.11 21.15 8.93
C ILE A 448 -26.95 22.31 8.40
N SER A 449 -26.47 23.54 8.53
CA SER A 449 -27.19 24.74 8.09
C SER A 449 -28.61 24.85 8.70
N GLY A 450 -28.76 24.52 9.98
CA GLY A 450 -30.07 24.47 10.63
C GLY A 450 -30.94 23.25 10.29
N LYS A 451 -30.62 22.47 9.25
CA LYS A 451 -31.40 21.31 8.80
C LYS A 451 -30.90 20.02 9.45
N ARG A 452 -31.82 19.17 9.93
CA ARG A 452 -31.49 17.86 10.53
C ARG A 452 -31.39 16.77 9.46
N LEU A 453 -30.58 15.76 9.74
CA LEU A 453 -30.46 14.59 8.87
C LEU A 453 -31.38 13.45 9.35
N ARG A 454 -31.75 12.58 8.42
CA ARG A 454 -32.47 11.33 8.67
C ARG A 454 -31.73 10.19 7.99
N PHE A 455 -31.67 9.05 8.66
CA PHE A 455 -31.03 7.83 8.13
C PHE A 455 -32.05 6.69 8.08
N ASP A 456 -32.23 6.06 6.92
CA ASP A 456 -33.21 4.99 6.67
C ASP A 456 -32.59 3.61 6.40
N GLY A 457 -31.26 3.49 6.43
CA GLY A 457 -30.55 2.25 6.10
C GLY A 457 -30.79 1.07 7.06
N SER A 458 -30.74 -0.14 6.50
CA SER A 458 -30.91 -1.40 7.23
C SER A 458 -29.58 -2.11 7.51
N GLY A 459 -29.46 -2.74 8.68
CA GLY A 459 -28.28 -3.55 9.05
C GLY A 459 -28.08 -4.77 8.14
N ALA A 460 -29.17 -5.38 7.66
CA ALA A 460 -29.10 -6.53 6.77
C ALA A 460 -28.55 -6.16 5.37
N GLU A 461 -28.89 -4.98 4.86
CA GLU A 461 -28.36 -4.46 3.59
C GLU A 461 -26.87 -4.12 3.72
N LEU A 462 -26.47 -3.48 4.82
CA LEU A 462 -25.06 -3.18 5.10
C LEU A 462 -24.24 -4.46 5.28
N PHE A 463 -24.80 -5.50 5.89
CA PHE A 463 -24.10 -6.77 6.14
C PHE A 463 -23.57 -7.41 4.85
N GLY A 464 -24.38 -7.44 3.78
CA GLY A 464 -23.95 -7.99 2.49
C GLY A 464 -22.78 -7.22 1.87
N GLN A 465 -22.76 -5.89 1.99
CA GLN A 465 -21.63 -5.07 1.51
C GLN A 465 -20.40 -5.22 2.42
N TYR A 466 -20.62 -5.25 3.73
CA TYR A 466 -19.60 -5.37 4.75
C TYR A 466 -18.83 -6.69 4.63
N ILE A 467 -19.50 -7.84 4.46
CA ILE A 467 -18.83 -9.13 4.36
C ILE A 467 -17.92 -9.21 3.12
N VAL A 468 -18.36 -8.62 1.99
CA VAL A 468 -17.53 -8.54 0.77
C VAL A 468 -16.29 -7.69 1.01
N VAL A 469 -16.45 -6.53 1.67
CA VAL A 469 -15.32 -5.66 2.02
C VAL A 469 -14.37 -6.36 2.99
N LEU A 470 -14.90 -7.08 3.98
CA LEU A 470 -14.12 -7.81 4.97
C LEU A 470 -13.28 -8.91 4.29
N LEU A 471 -13.92 -9.76 3.47
CA LEU A 471 -13.25 -10.85 2.76
C LEU A 471 -12.16 -10.33 1.81
N LEU A 472 -12.47 -9.31 1.00
CA LEU A 472 -11.49 -8.70 0.09
C LEU A 472 -10.33 -8.04 0.87
N SER A 473 -10.61 -7.40 2.00
CA SER A 473 -9.57 -6.82 2.84
C SER A 473 -8.66 -7.90 3.45
N ILE A 474 -9.21 -9.05 3.86
CA ILE A 474 -8.41 -10.18 4.36
C ILE A 474 -7.53 -10.75 3.24
N VAL A 475 -8.11 -11.05 2.07
CA VAL A 475 -7.39 -11.62 0.92
C VAL A 475 -6.29 -10.70 0.41
N THR A 476 -6.49 -9.39 0.50
CA THR A 476 -5.52 -8.38 0.04
C THR A 476 -4.61 -7.85 1.16
N CYS A 477 -4.61 -8.49 2.35
CA CYS A 477 -3.84 -8.06 3.51
C CYS A 477 -4.04 -6.57 3.87
N GLY A 478 -5.26 -6.06 3.74
CA GLY A 478 -5.67 -4.69 4.05
C GLY A 478 -5.51 -3.70 2.90
N LEU A 479 -4.91 -4.08 1.75
CA LEU A 479 -4.77 -3.17 0.61
C LEU A 479 -6.12 -2.71 0.05
N TYR A 480 -7.17 -3.53 0.11
CA TYR A 480 -8.52 -3.15 -0.34
C TYR A 480 -9.25 -2.20 0.62
N ALA A 481 -8.75 -1.95 1.84
CA ALA A 481 -9.44 -1.16 2.85
C ALA A 481 -9.88 0.26 2.40
N PRO A 482 -9.09 1.03 1.62
CA PRO A 482 -9.50 2.34 1.12
C PRO A 482 -10.71 2.27 0.16
N TRP A 483 -10.73 1.29 -0.75
CA TRP A 483 -11.86 1.05 -1.64
C TRP A 483 -13.08 0.54 -0.87
N GLY A 484 -12.84 -0.32 0.12
CA GLY A 484 -13.84 -0.77 1.07
C GLY A 484 -14.52 0.39 1.80
N PHE A 485 -13.73 1.33 2.34
CA PHE A 485 -14.23 2.54 3.00
C PHE A 485 -15.12 3.36 2.06
N VAL A 486 -14.66 3.65 0.84
CA VAL A 486 -15.46 4.42 -0.15
C VAL A 486 -16.75 3.69 -0.51
N LYS A 487 -16.71 2.35 -0.66
CA LYS A 487 -17.91 1.55 -0.96
C LYS A 487 -18.94 1.62 0.17
N LEU A 488 -18.52 1.46 1.42
CA LEU A 488 -19.40 1.58 2.59
C LEU A 488 -19.91 3.01 2.78
N ARG A 489 -19.06 4.01 2.48
CA ARG A 489 -19.45 5.42 2.55
C ARG A 489 -20.50 5.79 1.49
N ARG A 490 -20.37 5.29 0.26
CA ARG A 490 -21.40 5.44 -0.79
C ARG A 490 -22.74 4.90 -0.34
N TRP A 491 -22.75 3.71 0.24
CA TRP A 491 -23.96 3.11 0.80
C TRP A 491 -24.53 3.94 1.96
N TYR A 492 -23.68 4.43 2.87
CA TYR A 492 -24.15 5.29 3.95
C TYR A 492 -24.81 6.56 3.43
N VAL A 493 -24.15 7.28 2.53
CA VAL A 493 -24.65 8.54 1.98
C VAL A 493 -25.96 8.35 1.22
N SER A 494 -26.15 7.24 0.48
CA SER A 494 -27.40 6.98 -0.23
C SER A 494 -28.62 6.80 0.68
N HIS A 495 -28.40 6.52 1.96
CA HIS A 495 -29.45 6.34 2.99
C HIS A 495 -29.53 7.53 3.96
N VAL A 496 -28.82 8.62 3.68
CA VAL A 496 -28.94 9.88 4.43
C VAL A 496 -29.82 10.84 3.64
N ARG A 497 -30.81 11.45 4.28
CA ARG A 497 -31.67 12.50 3.70
C ARG A 497 -31.77 13.68 4.64
N ILE A 498 -32.11 14.84 4.09
CA ILE A 498 -32.48 16.01 4.88
C ILE A 498 -33.91 15.80 5.39
N ALA A 499 -34.15 15.97 6.69
CA ALA A 499 -35.46 15.69 7.31
C ALA A 499 -36.59 16.58 6.76
N ASP A 500 -36.26 17.81 6.34
CA ASP A 500 -37.20 18.79 5.80
C ASP A 500 -37.40 18.68 4.27
N ALA A 501 -36.70 17.75 3.60
CA ALA A 501 -36.88 17.47 2.17
C ALA A 501 -37.96 16.38 2.02
N VAL A 502 -39.23 16.79 1.97
CA VAL A 502 -40.38 15.94 1.61
C VAL A 502 -40.79 16.24 0.19
#